data_AF-A0A3D4G1H0-F1
#
_entry.id   AF-A0A3D4G1H0-F1
#
_cell.length_a   1.000
_cell.length_b   1.000
_cell.length_c   1.000
_cell.angle_alpha   90.00
_cell.angle_beta   90.00
_cell.angle_gamma   90.00
#
_symmetry.space_group_name_H-M   'P 1'
#
loop_
_entity.id
_entity.type
_entity.pdbx_description
1 polymer ?
#
loop_
_entity_poly.entity_id
_entity_poly.type
_entity_poly.pdbx_seq_one_letter_code
_entity_poly.pdbx_strand_id
1 'polypeptide(L)'
;SWDVSSVTDMYGMFRGATSFNQGISSWDVSNVTNMNYMFYGTTSFNQNLSGWCVSTITSEPGGFHASADSWVLPRPVWGTCPS
;
A
#
# COMPACT_ATOMS: atom_id res chain seq x y z
N SER A 1 -1.73 -7.77 14.88
CA SER A 1 -1.31 -7.39 13.52
C SER A 1 -1.39 -8.63 12.65
N TRP A 2 -1.75 -8.49 11.38
CA TRP A 2 -1.65 -9.59 10.42
C TRP A 2 -0.18 -9.79 10.05
N ASP A 3 0.24 -11.04 9.95
CA ASP A 3 1.52 -11.39 9.34
C ASP A 3 1.30 -11.52 7.83
N VAL A 4 1.91 -10.61 7.07
CA VAL A 4 1.86 -10.57 5.61
C VAL A 4 3.26 -10.75 4.99
N SER A 5 4.25 -11.14 5.80
CA SER A 5 5.66 -11.25 5.38
C SER A 5 5.87 -12.21 4.21
N SER A 6 5.00 -13.21 4.05
CA SER A 6 5.07 -14.20 2.96
C SER A 6 4.15 -13.87 1.77
N VAL A 7 3.40 -12.77 1.83
CA VAL A 7 2.45 -12.40 0.76
C VAL A 7 3.24 -11.84 -0.43
N THR A 8 2.94 -12.35 -1.62
CA THR A 8 3.54 -11.89 -2.87
C THR A 8 2.58 -11.06 -3.73
N ASP A 9 1.27 -11.23 -3.57
CA ASP A 9 0.26 -10.51 -4.34
C ASP A 9 -0.76 -9.83 -3.41
N MET A 10 -0.84 -8.50 -3.52
CA MET A 10 -1.80 -7.64 -2.80
C MET A 10 -2.73 -6.90 -3.76
N TYR A 11 -2.93 -7.43 -4.98
CA TYR A 11 -3.86 -6.88 -5.96
C TYR A 11 -5.22 -6.60 -5.34
N GLY A 12 -5.66 -5.34 -5.39
CA GLY A 12 -7.01 -4.95 -4.98
C GLY A 12 -7.37 -5.24 -3.52
N MET A 13 -6.40 -5.47 -2.62
CA MET A 13 -6.66 -5.97 -1.25
C MET A 13 -7.69 -5.13 -0.46
N PHE A 14 -7.70 -3.81 -0.66
CA PHE A 14 -8.65 -2.88 -0.02
C PHE A 14 -9.52 -2.14 -1.03
N ARG A 15 -9.63 -2.63 -2.27
CA ARG A 15 -10.39 -1.96 -3.33
C ARG A 15 -11.84 -1.73 -2.91
N GLY A 16 -12.27 -0.48 -2.92
CA GLY A 16 -13.62 -0.05 -2.56
C GLY A 16 -13.93 -0.06 -1.06
N ALA A 17 -12.94 -0.32 -0.19
CA ALA A 17 -13.10 -0.23 1.25
C ALA A 17 -13.09 1.25 1.69
N THR A 18 -14.16 1.97 1.38
CA THR A 18 -14.27 3.44 1.52
C THR A 18 -13.94 3.94 2.93
N SER A 19 -14.27 3.19 3.98
CA SER A 19 -14.00 3.54 5.39
C SER A 19 -12.66 3.01 5.93
N PHE A 20 -11.85 2.31 5.13
CA PHE A 20 -10.60 1.73 5.62
C PHE A 20 -9.56 2.82 5.89
N ASN A 21 -9.08 2.90 7.13
CA ASN A 21 -8.01 3.82 7.57
C ASN A 21 -7.21 3.23 8.75
N GLN A 22 -7.01 1.91 8.75
CA GLN A 22 -6.32 1.22 9.84
C GLN A 22 -4.80 1.33 9.69
N GLY A 23 -4.09 1.38 10.81
CA GLY A 23 -2.63 1.45 10.83
C GLY A 23 -1.99 0.17 10.29
N ILE A 24 -1.33 0.28 9.14
CA ILE A 24 -0.62 -0.81 8.44
C ILE A 24 0.84 -0.47 8.14
N SER A 25 1.36 0.63 8.70
CA SER A 25 2.73 1.08 8.48
C SER A 25 3.79 0.07 8.96
N SER A 26 3.43 -0.84 9.86
CA SER A 26 4.32 -1.88 10.40
C SER A 26 4.29 -3.20 9.62
N TRP A 27 3.57 -3.27 8.50
CA TRP A 27 3.51 -4.49 7.70
C TRP A 27 4.83 -4.72 6.95
N ASP A 28 5.32 -5.96 7.00
CA ASP A 28 6.41 -6.40 6.14
C ASP A 28 5.85 -6.76 4.77
N VAL A 29 6.04 -5.86 3.80
CA VAL A 29 5.61 -6.02 2.41
C VAL A 29 6.78 -6.30 1.46
N SER A 30 7.95 -6.66 2.00
CA SER A 30 9.21 -6.81 1.24
C SER A 30 9.16 -7.89 0.16
N ASN A 31 8.29 -8.89 0.31
CA ASN A 31 8.09 -9.97 -0.66
C ASN A 31 6.97 -9.69 -1.69
N VAL A 32 6.23 -8.60 -1.57
CA VAL A 32 5.12 -8.29 -2.46
C VAL A 32 5.64 -7.84 -3.82
N THR A 33 5.12 -8.43 -4.90
CA THR A 33 5.49 -8.10 -6.28
C THR A 33 4.35 -7.45 -7.06
N ASN A 34 3.13 -7.48 -6.53
CA ASN A 34 1.95 -6.89 -7.15
C ASN A 34 1.10 -6.13 -6.13
N MET A 35 0.88 -4.84 -6.38
CA MET A 35 0.01 -3.96 -5.56
C MET A 35 -0.99 -3.18 -6.41
N ASN A 36 -1.27 -3.62 -7.65
CA ASN A 36 -2.22 -2.91 -8.51
C ASN A 36 -3.59 -2.79 -7.82
N TYR A 37 -4.20 -1.60 -7.89
CA TYR A 37 -5.50 -1.28 -7.29
C TYR A 37 -5.65 -1.51 -5.77
N MET A 38 -4.57 -1.70 -5.02
CA MET A 38 -4.61 -2.08 -3.60
C MET A 38 -5.53 -1.16 -2.76
N PHE A 39 -5.44 0.15 -2.97
CA PHE A 39 -6.22 1.20 -2.30
C PHE A 39 -7.16 1.95 -3.26
N TYR A 40 -7.56 1.33 -4.37
CA TYR A 40 -8.49 1.96 -5.30
C TYR A 40 -9.84 2.22 -4.62
N GLY A 41 -10.27 3.48 -4.56
CA GLY A 41 -11.54 3.88 -3.94
C GLY A 41 -11.57 3.80 -2.41
N THR A 42 -10.43 3.72 -1.72
CA THR A 42 -10.38 3.81 -0.25
C THR A 42 -10.42 5.27 0.19
N THR A 43 -11.59 5.90 0.07
CA THR A 43 -11.75 7.36 0.21
C THR A 43 -11.29 7.91 1.56
N SER A 44 -11.37 7.15 2.65
CA SER A 44 -10.96 7.57 4.01
C SER A 44 -9.51 7.23 4.37
N PHE A 45 -8.78 6.51 3.51
CA PHE A 45 -7.44 6.03 3.83
C PHE A 45 -6.45 7.20 3.88
N ASN A 46 -5.69 7.30 4.97
CA ASN A 46 -4.69 8.34 5.17
C ASN A 46 -3.64 7.87 6.19
N GLN A 47 -2.80 6.93 5.78
CA GLN A 47 -1.69 6.41 6.60
C GLN A 47 -0.35 6.80 5.98
N ASN A 48 0.66 7.00 6.82
CA ASN A 48 2.03 7.17 6.35
C ASN A 48 2.65 5.79 6.06
N LEU A 49 2.97 5.54 4.79
CA LEU A 49 3.56 4.29 4.31
C LEU A 49 4.97 4.49 3.74
N SER A 50 5.63 5.62 4.02
CA SER A 50 6.98 5.88 3.50
C SER A 50 8.05 4.95 4.07
N GLY A 51 7.75 4.18 5.13
CA GLY A 51 8.65 3.18 5.71
C GLY A 51 8.52 1.78 5.12
N TRP A 52 7.58 1.55 4.19
CA TRP A 52 7.44 0.23 3.57
C TRP A 52 8.63 -0.09 2.65
N CYS A 53 9.15 -1.31 2.80
CA CYS A 53 10.14 -1.87 1.89
C CYS A 53 9.45 -2.41 0.64
N VAL A 54 9.54 -1.69 -0.48
CA VAL A 54 8.90 -2.03 -1.77
C VAL A 54 9.95 -2.06 -2.90
N SER A 55 11.05 -2.77 -2.65
CA SER A 55 12.21 -2.83 -3.55
C SER A 55 11.96 -3.63 -4.85
N THR A 56 10.97 -4.53 -4.82
CA THR A 56 10.55 -5.39 -5.94
C THR A 56 9.66 -4.66 -6.96
N ILE A 57 9.03 -3.56 -6.57
CA ILE A 57 8.08 -2.77 -7.38
C ILE A 57 8.73 -1.41 -7.66
N THR A 58 9.30 -1.24 -8.85
CA THR A 58 10.19 -0.11 -9.21
C THR A 58 9.48 1.18 -9.60
N SER A 59 8.16 1.13 -9.79
CA SER A 59 7.33 2.28 -10.09
C SER A 59 5.94 2.12 -9.47
N GLU A 60 5.18 3.20 -9.39
CA GLU A 60 3.86 3.15 -8.80
C GLU A 60 2.94 2.14 -9.53
N PRO A 61 2.31 1.18 -8.81
CA PRO A 61 1.37 0.25 -9.39
C PRO A 61 0.16 0.95 -9.99
N GLY A 62 -0.37 0.38 -11.07
CA GLY A 62 -1.56 0.87 -11.75
C GLY A 62 -2.75 0.99 -10.79
N GLY A 63 -3.29 2.21 -10.69
CA GLY A 63 -4.47 2.49 -9.88
C GLY A 63 -4.28 2.25 -8.38
N PHE A 64 -3.03 2.17 -7.89
CA PHE A 64 -2.69 1.85 -6.49
C PHE A 64 -3.57 2.60 -5.50
N HIS A 65 -3.79 3.90 -5.69
CA HIS A 65 -4.59 4.75 -4.81
C HIS A 65 -5.63 5.62 -5.55
N ALA A 66 -6.00 5.27 -6.78
CA ALA A 66 -6.94 6.11 -7.52
C ALA A 66 -8.27 6.21 -6.76
N SER A 67 -8.81 7.43 -6.63
CA SER A 67 -9.99 7.74 -5.81
C SER A 67 -9.82 7.51 -4.29
N ALA A 68 -8.58 7.50 -3.78
CA ALA A 68 -8.29 7.60 -2.35
C ALA A 68 -8.13 9.09 -1.94
N ASP A 69 -9.24 9.84 -2.00
CA ASP A 69 -9.22 11.31 -2.01
C ASP A 69 -8.68 11.95 -0.72
N SER A 70 -8.76 11.26 0.42
CA SER A 70 -8.25 11.78 1.71
C SER A 70 -6.76 11.50 1.95
N TRP A 71 -6.07 10.78 1.06
CA TRP A 71 -4.70 10.34 1.31
C TRP A 71 -3.69 11.46 1.02
N VAL A 72 -3.25 12.12 2.10
CA VAL A 72 -2.27 13.23 2.07
C VAL A 72 -0.94 12.87 2.73
N LEU A 73 -0.91 11.86 3.60
CA LEU A 73 0.31 11.36 4.21
C LEU A 73 1.25 10.69 3.19
N PRO A 74 2.57 10.61 3.48
CA PRO A 74 3.54 10.04 2.56
C PRO A 74 3.18 8.62 2.11
N ARG A 75 3.33 8.41 0.81
CA ARG A 75 3.10 7.13 0.12
C ARG A 75 4.38 6.28 0.12
N PRO A 76 4.32 4.99 -0.28
CA PRO A 76 5.51 4.18 -0.45
C PRO A 76 6.50 4.80 -1.43
N VAL A 77 7.79 4.62 -1.16
CA VAL A 77 8.87 5.04 -2.06
C VAL A 77 9.25 3.85 -2.92
N TRP A 78 8.65 3.76 -4.12
CA TRP A 78 8.80 2.64 -5.04
C TRP A 78 10.26 2.36 -5.39
N GLY A 79 10.62 1.08 -5.47
CA GLY A 79 11.97 0.61 -5.77
C GLY A 79 12.97 0.78 -4.63
N THR A 80 12.51 1.05 -3.41
CA THR A 80 13.40 1.29 -2.26
C THR A 80 13.01 0.48 -1.03
N CYS A 81 13.95 0.40 -0.07
CA CYS A 81 13.74 -0.17 1.25
C CYS A 81 14.25 0.84 2.29
N PRO A 82 13.41 1.80 2.70
CA PRO A 82 13.82 2.84 3.65
C PRO A 82 14.18 2.25 5.01
N SER A 83 15.28 2.72 5.59
CA SER A 83 15.80 2.32 6.92
C SER A 83 15.11 3.04 8.07
#